data_AF-A0A2R7YYU1-F1
#
_entry.id   AF-A0A2R7YYU1-F1
#
_cell.length_a   1.000
_cell.length_b   1.000
_cell.length_c   1.000
_cell.angle_alpha   90.00
_cell.angle_beta   90.00
_cell.angle_gamma   90.00
#
_symmetry.space_group_name_H-M   'P 1'
#
loop_
_entity.id
_entity.type
_entity.pdbx_description
1 polymer ?
#
loop_
_entity_poly.entity_id
_entity_poly.type
_entity_poly.pdbx_seq_one_letter_code
_entity_poly.pdbx_strand_id
1 'polypeptide(L)'
;MDTSRAHCTFIPPYLLERVGAADALVLDEQLRLRRNARAAEPRTTRAAAVDEPAWTVHDADNTTTLPGRAVRSAGSEPSGDEGVDEAAAGIEGTLAMFADGFSRDSYDGAGAPVSITVHYGQRYDNAFWDGEQLVFGDGDGEVFERFTKAADVLAHEFGHAVTEHTAGLVYEGQSGALNESVSDVFAACFKQHLAGESAADGDWLIGEGIFVAGIQARALRDMAAPGTAYDDPKLGTDPQVGHMDDYVETAEDNGGVHLNSGIPNRAFQLAATAIGGTSLEGAGQVWYAALTSGDVASTADFAAFAAATVAAAGEHAAAVTAAWEQVGVTGAASSIPQPGPVPVGTAGVVRVKRSGGFAGRTEEGIVTLSDADDGVRSLVERVDLDAAAAGAAAYKQMPDMYVFTFQIDDGDPVTLPEQVVTGDLGELATLVLRNQA
;
A
#
# COMPACT_ATOMS: atom_id res chain seq x y z
N MET A 1 -5.27 -2.04 18.88
CA MET A 1 -5.07 -3.10 17.87
C MET A 1 -5.70 -2.53 16.61
N ASP A 2 -4.84 -2.11 15.68
CA ASP A 2 -5.18 -1.36 14.48
C ASP A 2 -5.83 -2.28 13.43
N THR A 3 -7.04 -1.92 12.99
CA THR A 3 -7.90 -2.71 12.11
C THR A 3 -7.93 -2.17 10.67
N SER A 4 -7.11 -1.17 10.33
CA SER A 4 -7.00 -0.66 8.95
C SER A 4 -5.84 -1.34 8.20
N ARG A 5 -6.11 -2.52 7.61
CA ARG A 5 -5.15 -3.16 6.70
C ARG A 5 -5.69 -3.10 5.29
N ALA A 6 -5.48 -1.97 4.63
CA ALA A 6 -5.83 -1.83 3.23
C ALA A 6 -4.93 -2.69 2.33
N HIS A 7 -5.44 -2.98 1.13
CA HIS A 7 -4.90 -3.91 0.16
C HIS A 7 -3.98 -3.18 -0.81
N CYS A 8 -2.73 -3.62 -0.96
CA CYS A 8 -1.78 -3.09 -1.94
C CYS A 8 -1.87 -3.88 -3.24
N THR A 9 -1.83 -3.20 -4.37
CA THR A 9 -1.79 -3.80 -5.72
C THR A 9 -0.84 -3.00 -6.59
N PHE A 10 -0.01 -3.69 -7.37
CA PHE A 10 1.01 -3.05 -8.19
C PHE A 10 0.45 -2.03 -9.20
N ILE A 11 -0.63 -2.41 -9.88
CA ILE A 11 -1.38 -1.53 -10.79
C ILE A 11 -2.45 -0.80 -10.00
N PRO A 12 -2.43 0.55 -10.00
CA PRO A 12 -3.39 1.33 -9.22
C PRO A 12 -4.79 1.30 -9.85
N PRO A 13 -5.86 1.45 -9.03
CA PRO A 13 -7.25 1.38 -9.50
C PRO A 13 -7.57 2.36 -10.64
N TYR A 14 -7.05 3.60 -10.57
CA TYR A 14 -7.29 4.61 -11.61
C TYR A 14 -6.79 4.18 -13.00
N LEU A 15 -5.71 3.39 -13.05
CA LEU A 15 -5.15 2.92 -14.31
C LEU A 15 -5.97 1.76 -14.87
N LEU A 16 -6.37 0.81 -14.01
CA LEU A 16 -7.27 -0.28 -14.37
C LEU A 16 -8.61 0.23 -14.90
N GLU A 17 -9.20 1.22 -14.23
CA GLU A 17 -10.44 1.87 -14.67
C GLU A 17 -10.27 2.49 -16.05
N ARG A 18 -9.15 3.18 -16.27
CA ARG A 18 -8.87 3.86 -17.53
C ARG A 18 -8.71 2.89 -18.70
N VAL A 19 -8.04 1.77 -18.49
CA VAL A 19 -7.85 0.75 -19.54
C VAL A 19 -9.05 -0.19 -19.68
N GLY A 20 -10.06 -0.06 -18.81
CA GLY A 20 -11.28 -0.86 -18.85
C GLY A 20 -11.13 -2.27 -18.28
N ALA A 21 -10.14 -2.49 -17.39
CA ALA A 21 -9.86 -3.75 -16.72
C ALA A 21 -10.83 -4.02 -15.55
N ALA A 22 -12.14 -4.02 -15.82
CA ALA A 22 -13.18 -4.18 -14.81
C ALA A 22 -13.09 -5.49 -14.02
N ASP A 23 -12.67 -6.59 -14.68
CA ASP A 23 -12.51 -7.88 -14.02
C ASP A 23 -11.38 -7.86 -12.99
N ALA A 24 -10.27 -7.17 -13.27
CA ALA A 24 -9.18 -6.99 -12.32
C ALA A 24 -9.63 -6.19 -11.09
N LEU A 25 -10.33 -5.07 -11.28
CA LEU A 25 -10.88 -4.26 -10.19
C LEU A 25 -11.82 -5.06 -9.27
N VAL A 26 -12.66 -5.93 -9.85
CA VAL A 26 -13.56 -6.80 -9.07
C VAL A 26 -12.77 -7.82 -8.26
N LEU A 27 -11.70 -8.39 -8.81
CA LEU A 27 -10.83 -9.32 -8.10
C LEU A 27 -10.07 -8.62 -6.96
N ASP A 28 -9.52 -7.43 -7.21
CA ASP A 28 -8.83 -6.60 -6.21
C ASP A 28 -9.74 -6.29 -5.02
N GLU A 29 -11.00 -5.94 -5.30
CA GLU A 29 -12.00 -5.69 -4.26
C GLU A 29 -12.32 -6.95 -3.45
N GLN A 30 -12.46 -8.11 -4.11
CA GLN A 30 -12.69 -9.38 -3.40
C GLN A 30 -11.52 -9.76 -2.49
N LEU A 31 -10.29 -9.52 -2.95
CA LEU A 31 -9.08 -9.77 -2.18
C LEU A 31 -9.00 -8.83 -0.98
N ARG A 32 -9.29 -7.53 -1.16
CA ARG A 32 -9.41 -6.55 -0.08
C ARG A 32 -10.38 -7.00 1.01
N LEU A 33 -11.57 -7.46 0.62
CA LEU A 33 -12.57 -7.96 1.57
C LEU A 33 -12.10 -9.22 2.32
N ARG A 34 -11.43 -10.16 1.63
CA ARG A 34 -10.87 -11.36 2.26
C ARG A 34 -9.76 -11.01 3.26
N ARG A 35 -8.86 -10.09 2.92
CA ARG A 35 -7.78 -9.63 3.79
C ARG A 35 -8.32 -8.98 5.06
N ASN A 36 -9.31 -8.09 4.91
CA ASN A 36 -9.98 -7.45 6.05
C ASN A 36 -10.66 -8.47 6.97
N ALA A 37 -11.34 -9.47 6.41
CA ALA A 37 -11.96 -10.54 7.19
C ALA A 37 -10.92 -11.36 7.97
N ARG A 38 -9.75 -11.61 7.39
CA ARG A 38 -8.66 -12.37 8.01
C ARG A 38 -7.86 -11.58 9.03
N ALA A 39 -7.71 -10.27 8.86
CA ALA A 39 -7.05 -9.40 9.84
C ALA A 39 -7.76 -9.36 11.20
N ALA A 40 -9.04 -9.75 11.25
CA ALA A 40 -9.79 -9.92 12.49
C ALA A 40 -9.41 -11.22 13.26
N GLU A 41 -8.64 -12.13 12.65
CA GLU A 41 -8.15 -13.34 13.29
C GLU A 41 -6.75 -13.12 13.91
N PRO A 42 -6.46 -13.68 15.11
CA PRO A 42 -5.13 -13.57 15.69
C PRO A 42 -4.09 -14.29 14.83
N ARG A 43 -3.03 -13.56 14.43
CA ARG A 43 -1.85 -14.15 13.77
C ARG A 43 -1.21 -15.21 14.67
N THR A 44 -1.18 -16.46 14.22
CA THR A 44 -0.28 -17.47 14.78
C THR A 44 1.07 -17.33 14.09
N THR A 45 2.12 -16.97 14.82
CA THR A 45 3.49 -17.08 14.32
C THR A 45 3.80 -18.56 14.10
N ARG A 46 3.81 -18.98 12.83
CA ARG A 46 4.27 -20.32 12.47
C ARG A 46 5.78 -20.24 12.30
N ALA A 47 6.53 -20.81 13.24
CA ALA A 47 7.94 -21.07 13.02
C ALA A 47 8.08 -21.98 11.80
N ALA A 48 9.01 -21.65 10.89
CA ALA A 48 9.34 -22.48 9.75
C ALA A 48 9.66 -23.91 10.24
N ALA A 49 9.05 -24.92 9.62
CA ALA A 49 9.49 -26.29 9.89
C ALA A 49 10.91 -26.45 9.33
N VAL A 50 11.75 -27.22 10.02
CA VAL A 50 13.20 -27.39 9.72
C VAL A 50 13.47 -27.90 8.29
N ASP A 51 12.44 -28.41 7.59
CA ASP A 51 12.51 -28.98 6.23
C ASP A 51 11.63 -28.24 5.19
N GLU A 52 11.06 -27.07 5.51
CA GLU A 52 10.24 -26.31 4.56
C GLU A 52 11.16 -25.54 3.59
N PRO A 53 10.93 -25.61 2.26
CA PRO A 53 11.77 -24.89 1.31
C PRO A 53 11.65 -23.38 1.52
N ALA A 54 12.76 -22.65 1.34
CA ALA A 54 12.80 -21.20 1.53
C ALA A 54 11.76 -20.44 0.69
N TRP A 55 11.38 -21.00 -0.46
CA TRP A 55 10.27 -20.52 -1.27
C TRP A 55 9.59 -21.66 -2.04
N THR A 56 8.32 -21.46 -2.37
CA THR A 56 7.51 -22.33 -3.24
C THR A 56 6.70 -21.49 -4.22
N VAL A 57 6.81 -21.79 -5.51
CA VAL A 57 5.94 -21.26 -6.56
C VAL A 57 4.78 -22.24 -6.79
N HIS A 58 3.59 -21.68 -6.84
CA HIS A 58 2.32 -22.34 -7.08
C HIS A 58 1.67 -21.82 -8.36
N ASP A 59 0.88 -22.67 -8.98
CA ASP A 59 0.10 -22.39 -10.17
C ASP A 59 -1.39 -22.39 -9.78
N ALA A 60 -2.06 -21.26 -10.00
CA ALA A 60 -3.49 -21.14 -9.74
C ALA A 60 -4.37 -21.75 -10.85
N ASP A 61 -3.78 -22.30 -11.91
CA ASP A 61 -4.43 -22.91 -13.06
C ASP A 61 -5.49 -21.96 -13.70
N ASN A 62 -5.17 -20.66 -13.78
CA ASN A 62 -6.08 -19.58 -14.23
C ASN A 62 -7.36 -19.43 -13.40
N THR A 63 -7.34 -19.91 -12.15
CA THR A 63 -8.40 -19.72 -11.16
C THR A 63 -8.00 -18.65 -10.14
N THR A 64 -8.91 -18.30 -9.23
CA THR A 64 -8.65 -17.35 -8.15
C THR A 64 -8.45 -18.05 -6.80
N THR A 65 -8.14 -19.34 -6.80
CA THR A 65 -7.91 -20.14 -5.59
C THR A 65 -6.44 -20.08 -5.20
N LEU A 66 -6.17 -19.59 -3.99
CA LEU A 66 -4.82 -19.45 -3.45
C LEU A 66 -4.51 -20.54 -2.40
N PRO A 67 -3.25 -21.01 -2.27
CA PRO A 67 -2.12 -20.68 -3.15
C PRO A 67 -2.15 -21.45 -4.48
N GLY A 68 -3.08 -22.40 -4.66
CA GLY A 68 -3.08 -23.26 -5.84
C GLY A 68 -2.09 -24.43 -5.72
N ARG A 69 -1.74 -25.03 -6.85
CA ARG A 69 -0.94 -26.27 -6.91
C ARG A 69 0.55 -25.93 -6.89
N ALA A 70 1.31 -26.46 -5.93
CA ALA A 70 2.77 -26.29 -5.92
C ALA A 70 3.40 -26.88 -7.20
N VAL A 71 4.24 -26.09 -7.88
CA VAL A 71 4.87 -26.45 -9.16
C VAL A 71 6.38 -26.38 -9.14
N ARG A 72 6.97 -25.52 -8.30
CA ARG A 72 8.43 -25.40 -8.15
C ARG A 72 8.78 -24.93 -6.74
N SER A 73 9.91 -25.36 -6.21
CA SER A 73 10.41 -24.90 -4.90
C SER A 73 11.93 -24.75 -4.92
N ALA A 74 12.46 -24.10 -3.88
CA ALA A 74 13.90 -23.92 -3.69
C ALA A 74 14.69 -25.21 -3.94
N GLY A 75 15.74 -25.10 -4.79
CA GLY A 75 16.61 -26.23 -5.17
C GLY A 75 16.04 -27.19 -6.21
N SER A 76 14.84 -26.95 -6.74
CA SER A 76 14.26 -27.76 -7.82
C SER A 76 14.68 -27.25 -9.21
N GLU A 77 14.78 -28.17 -10.16
CA GLU A 77 15.03 -27.86 -11.57
C GLU A 77 13.94 -26.95 -12.17
N PRO A 78 14.24 -26.20 -13.26
CA PRO A 78 13.25 -25.40 -13.98
C PRO A 78 12.03 -26.21 -14.41
N SER A 79 10.86 -25.58 -14.34
CA SER A 79 9.57 -26.19 -14.67
C SER A 79 9.32 -26.26 -16.17
N GLY A 80 9.93 -25.35 -16.94
CA GLY A 80 9.66 -25.14 -18.36
C GLY A 80 8.48 -24.21 -18.65
N ASP A 81 7.81 -23.70 -17.61
CA ASP A 81 6.87 -22.60 -17.70
C ASP A 81 7.59 -21.27 -17.42
N GLU A 82 7.44 -20.28 -18.31
CA GLU A 82 8.14 -19.00 -18.20
C GLU A 82 7.73 -18.23 -16.92
N GLY A 83 6.44 -18.16 -16.59
CA GLY A 83 5.97 -17.41 -15.43
C GLY A 83 6.42 -18.04 -14.12
N VAL A 84 6.37 -19.37 -14.04
CA VAL A 84 6.90 -20.12 -12.89
C VAL A 84 8.40 -19.93 -12.73
N ASP A 85 9.15 -19.98 -13.83
CA ASP A 85 10.61 -19.93 -13.78
C ASP A 85 11.14 -18.51 -13.54
N GLU A 86 10.45 -17.48 -14.04
CA GLU A 86 10.68 -16.08 -13.71
C GLU A 86 10.37 -15.77 -12.25
N ALA A 87 9.23 -16.22 -11.72
CA ALA A 87 8.87 -16.03 -10.32
C ALA A 87 9.91 -16.67 -9.38
N ALA A 88 10.39 -17.87 -9.72
CA ALA A 88 11.45 -18.56 -8.99
C ALA A 88 12.77 -17.76 -9.00
N ALA A 89 13.21 -17.29 -10.18
CA ALA A 89 14.43 -16.49 -10.29
C ALA A 89 14.31 -15.14 -9.55
N GLY A 90 13.15 -14.49 -9.65
CA GLY A 90 12.86 -13.23 -8.99
C GLY A 90 12.91 -13.36 -7.46
N ILE A 91 12.29 -14.40 -6.88
CA ILE A 91 12.35 -14.59 -5.43
C ILE A 91 13.74 -15.01 -4.95
N GLU A 92 14.46 -15.84 -5.69
CA GLU A 92 15.85 -16.20 -5.36
C GLU A 92 16.74 -14.96 -5.28
N GLY A 93 16.66 -14.08 -6.29
CA GLY A 93 17.40 -12.83 -6.31
C GLY A 93 16.98 -11.87 -5.22
N THR A 94 15.66 -11.76 -4.95
CA THR A 94 15.14 -10.88 -3.90
C THR A 94 15.63 -11.31 -2.52
N LEU A 95 15.51 -12.60 -2.19
CA LEU A 95 16.01 -13.15 -0.93
C LEU A 95 17.53 -12.97 -0.79
N ALA A 96 18.29 -13.19 -1.88
CA ALA A 96 19.73 -12.96 -1.88
C ALA A 96 20.08 -11.49 -1.63
N MET A 97 19.40 -10.54 -2.28
CA MET A 97 19.60 -9.11 -2.04
C MET A 97 19.33 -8.73 -0.58
N PHE A 98 18.23 -9.21 0.01
CA PHE A 98 17.91 -8.91 1.41
C PHE A 98 18.91 -9.54 2.39
N ALA A 99 19.33 -10.79 2.13
CA ALA A 99 20.31 -11.47 2.96
C ALA A 99 21.70 -10.81 2.87
N ASP A 100 22.21 -10.58 1.66
CA ASP A 100 23.56 -10.08 1.44
C ASP A 100 23.66 -8.57 1.67
N GLY A 101 22.64 -7.81 1.24
CA GLY A 101 22.60 -6.36 1.35
C GLY A 101 22.16 -5.87 2.72
N PHE A 102 21.13 -6.46 3.31
CA PHE A 102 20.52 -5.96 4.55
C PHE A 102 20.72 -6.89 5.76
N SER A 103 21.42 -8.02 5.60
CA SER A 103 21.52 -9.06 6.63
C SER A 103 20.16 -9.52 7.15
N ARG A 104 19.14 -9.53 6.28
CA ARG A 104 17.76 -9.88 6.60
C ARG A 104 17.44 -11.28 6.10
N ASP A 105 16.96 -12.13 7.01
CA ASP A 105 16.49 -13.48 6.67
C ASP A 105 14.99 -13.48 6.34
N SER A 106 14.66 -13.44 5.04
CA SER A 106 13.29 -13.37 4.50
C SER A 106 12.49 -12.12 4.91
N TYR A 107 11.19 -12.07 4.58
CA TYR A 107 10.35 -10.89 4.77
C TYR A 107 10.04 -10.59 6.24
N ASP A 108 10.15 -11.56 7.14
CA ASP A 108 9.91 -11.40 8.58
C ASP A 108 11.20 -11.22 9.39
N GLY A 109 12.37 -11.39 8.75
CA GLY A 109 13.67 -11.35 9.41
C GLY A 109 13.98 -12.61 10.25
N ALA A 110 13.17 -13.67 10.12
CA ALA A 110 13.31 -14.92 10.85
C ALA A 110 13.22 -16.15 9.94
N GLY A 111 13.40 -15.98 8.63
CA GLY A 111 13.47 -17.06 7.66
C GLY A 111 12.12 -17.66 7.27
N ALA A 112 11.03 -16.87 7.32
CA ALA A 112 9.74 -17.34 6.86
C ALA A 112 9.79 -17.83 5.40
N PRO A 113 9.24 -19.03 5.09
CA PRO A 113 9.09 -19.49 3.72
C PRO A 113 8.22 -18.54 2.90
N VAL A 114 8.61 -18.29 1.65
CA VAL A 114 7.87 -17.42 0.74
C VAL A 114 7.00 -18.26 -0.19
N SER A 115 5.69 -18.02 -0.17
CA SER A 115 4.78 -18.59 -1.17
C SER A 115 4.57 -17.57 -2.29
N ILE A 116 4.64 -18.02 -3.53
CA ILE A 116 4.33 -17.25 -4.73
C ILE A 116 3.29 -17.99 -5.54
N THR A 117 2.25 -17.31 -6.00
CA THR A 117 1.25 -17.86 -6.90
C THR A 117 1.29 -17.15 -8.24
N VAL A 118 1.44 -17.90 -9.33
CA VAL A 118 1.37 -17.41 -10.72
C VAL A 118 0.10 -17.91 -11.41
N HIS A 119 -0.18 -17.38 -12.60
CA HIS A 119 -1.39 -17.68 -13.39
C HIS A 119 -2.69 -17.44 -12.60
N TYR A 120 -2.69 -16.37 -11.80
CA TYR A 120 -3.85 -15.99 -11.00
C TYR A 120 -4.93 -15.36 -11.86
N GLY A 121 -6.15 -15.90 -11.79
CA GLY A 121 -7.27 -15.44 -12.60
C GLY A 121 -7.07 -15.66 -14.10
N GLN A 122 -7.93 -15.05 -14.91
CA GLN A 122 -7.79 -15.05 -16.38
C GLN A 122 -7.52 -13.62 -16.81
N ARG A 123 -6.42 -13.39 -17.52
CA ARG A 123 -6.04 -12.05 -18.01
C ARG A 123 -6.06 -11.00 -16.89
N TYR A 124 -5.54 -11.39 -15.72
CA TYR A 124 -5.55 -10.53 -14.55
C TYR A 124 -4.42 -9.50 -14.65
N ASP A 125 -4.79 -8.23 -14.69
CA ASP A 125 -3.90 -7.09 -14.91
C ASP A 125 -3.29 -6.57 -13.59
N ASN A 126 -2.83 -7.46 -12.71
CA ASN A 126 -2.21 -7.02 -11.47
C ASN A 126 -1.23 -8.04 -10.85
N ALA A 127 -0.49 -7.55 -9.86
CA ALA A 127 0.28 -8.33 -8.89
C ALA A 127 0.10 -7.72 -7.49
N PHE A 128 0.23 -8.54 -6.44
CA PHE A 128 0.06 -8.08 -5.06
C PHE A 128 0.68 -9.02 -4.02
N TRP A 129 1.03 -8.45 -2.86
CA TRP A 129 1.18 -9.17 -1.59
C TRP A 129 -0.14 -9.26 -0.82
N ASP A 130 -0.64 -10.47 -0.56
CA ASP A 130 -1.97 -10.68 0.06
C ASP A 130 -1.96 -10.66 1.61
N GLY A 131 -0.78 -10.54 2.22
CA GLY A 131 -0.56 -10.69 3.66
C GLY A 131 0.13 -12.01 4.06
N GLU A 132 0.22 -12.96 3.13
CA GLU A 132 0.86 -14.27 3.30
C GLU A 132 1.68 -14.76 2.10
N GLN A 133 1.31 -14.38 0.88
CA GLN A 133 1.98 -14.79 -0.34
C GLN A 133 2.01 -13.67 -1.38
N LEU A 134 2.92 -13.80 -2.34
CA LEU A 134 2.98 -12.97 -3.53
C LEU A 134 2.08 -13.59 -4.61
N VAL A 135 1.30 -12.78 -5.33
CA VAL A 135 0.38 -13.26 -6.36
C VAL A 135 0.56 -12.46 -7.64
N PHE A 136 0.65 -13.15 -8.77
CA PHE A 136 0.93 -12.55 -10.08
C PHE A 136 -0.09 -13.01 -11.12
N GLY A 137 -0.67 -12.03 -11.82
CA GLY A 137 -1.45 -12.24 -13.03
C GLY A 137 -0.59 -12.36 -14.29
N ASP A 138 -1.21 -12.90 -15.34
CA ASP A 138 -0.57 -13.05 -16.65
C ASP A 138 -0.74 -11.82 -17.56
N GLY A 139 -1.48 -10.80 -17.10
CA GLY A 139 -1.86 -9.64 -17.92
C GLY A 139 -2.83 -9.99 -19.04
N ASP A 140 -3.43 -8.98 -19.66
CA ASP A 140 -4.40 -9.13 -20.74
C ASP A 140 -3.79 -9.39 -22.12
N GLY A 141 -2.48 -9.18 -22.28
CA GLY A 141 -1.77 -9.28 -23.55
C GLY A 141 -2.12 -8.17 -24.56
N GLU A 142 -2.84 -7.13 -24.13
CA GLU A 142 -3.25 -5.98 -24.96
C GLU A 142 -2.73 -4.63 -24.42
N VAL A 143 -2.61 -4.54 -23.11
CA VAL A 143 -2.00 -3.45 -22.36
C VAL A 143 -0.83 -3.99 -21.54
N PHE A 144 -1.08 -5.05 -20.76
CA PHE A 144 -0.12 -5.60 -19.83
C PHE A 144 0.41 -6.96 -20.30
N GLU A 145 1.71 -7.15 -20.12
CA GLU A 145 2.39 -8.44 -20.15
C GLU A 145 2.21 -9.15 -18.80
N ARG A 146 2.70 -10.39 -18.69
CA ARG A 146 2.76 -11.10 -17.41
C ARG A 146 3.59 -10.33 -16.38
N PHE A 147 3.13 -10.31 -15.14
CA PHE A 147 3.76 -9.52 -14.07
C PHE A 147 5.03 -10.14 -13.49
N THR A 148 5.32 -11.40 -13.79
CA THR A 148 6.58 -12.08 -13.40
C THR A 148 7.77 -11.66 -14.24
N LYS A 149 7.53 -11.09 -15.44
CA LYS A 149 8.57 -10.75 -16.42
C LYS A 149 9.50 -9.63 -15.93
N ALA A 150 8.92 -8.65 -15.24
CA ALA A 150 9.63 -7.55 -14.65
C ALA A 150 9.99 -7.91 -13.20
N ALA A 151 11.23 -8.34 -12.97
CA ALA A 151 11.64 -8.93 -11.71
C ALA A 151 11.57 -7.93 -10.52
N ASP A 152 11.63 -6.63 -10.81
CA ASP A 152 11.44 -5.52 -9.86
C ASP A 152 9.99 -5.45 -9.34
N VAL A 153 8.98 -5.93 -10.08
CA VAL A 153 7.60 -6.09 -9.57
C VAL A 153 7.57 -7.06 -8.39
N LEU A 154 8.26 -8.19 -8.49
CA LEU A 154 8.32 -9.16 -7.40
C LEU A 154 9.04 -8.59 -6.17
N ALA A 155 10.15 -7.87 -6.39
CA ALA A 155 10.86 -7.19 -5.30
C ALA A 155 10.02 -6.10 -4.64
N HIS A 156 9.19 -5.38 -5.41
CA HIS A 156 8.21 -4.42 -4.90
C HIS A 156 7.17 -5.13 -4.00
N GLU A 157 6.54 -6.21 -4.49
CA GLU A 157 5.55 -6.95 -3.68
C GLU A 157 6.17 -7.54 -2.40
N PHE A 158 7.41 -8.02 -2.47
CA PHE A 158 8.14 -8.47 -1.30
C PHE A 158 8.45 -7.30 -0.32
N GLY A 159 8.67 -6.09 -0.85
CA GLY A 159 8.81 -4.87 -0.07
C GLY A 159 7.62 -4.57 0.83
N HIS A 160 6.39 -4.83 0.36
CA HIS A 160 5.19 -4.74 1.20
C HIS A 160 5.22 -5.74 2.35
N ALA A 161 5.66 -6.99 2.10
CA ALA A 161 5.78 -8.01 3.13
C ALA A 161 6.80 -7.60 4.22
N VAL A 162 7.94 -7.00 3.82
CA VAL A 162 8.94 -6.45 4.76
C VAL A 162 8.36 -5.29 5.56
N THR A 163 7.67 -4.34 4.91
CA THR A 163 7.04 -3.20 5.56
C THR A 163 6.00 -3.66 6.60
N GLU A 164 5.18 -4.65 6.26
CA GLU A 164 4.17 -5.22 7.16
C GLU A 164 4.79 -5.85 8.43
N HIS A 165 5.98 -6.42 8.33
CA HIS A 165 6.70 -7.05 9.44
C HIS A 165 7.71 -6.13 10.13
N THR A 166 7.70 -4.82 9.82
CA THR A 166 8.61 -3.82 10.39
C THR A 166 7.81 -2.61 10.89
N ALA A 167 7.83 -1.48 10.17
CA ALA A 167 7.11 -0.26 10.57
C ALA A 167 5.58 -0.40 10.47
N GLY A 168 5.08 -1.35 9.67
CA GLY A 168 3.66 -1.61 9.51
C GLY A 168 2.88 -0.41 8.97
N LEU A 169 3.48 0.33 8.04
CA LEU A 169 2.90 1.57 7.49
C LEU A 169 1.48 1.34 6.97
N VAL A 170 0.52 2.07 7.53
CA VAL A 170 -0.90 2.02 7.16
C VAL A 170 -1.03 2.47 5.71
N TYR A 171 -1.76 1.69 4.91
CA TYR A 171 -1.91 1.92 3.49
C TYR A 171 -3.00 2.97 3.19
N GLU A 172 -2.75 4.18 3.65
CA GLU A 172 -3.61 5.36 3.50
C GLU A 172 -2.78 6.66 3.53
N GLY A 173 -3.12 7.63 2.68
CA GLY A 173 -2.50 8.95 2.64
C GLY A 173 -0.96 8.89 2.55
N GLN A 174 -0.26 9.67 3.39
CA GLN A 174 1.20 9.72 3.37
C GLN A 174 1.87 8.42 3.86
N SER A 175 1.31 7.73 4.86
CA SER A 175 1.88 6.44 5.29
C SER A 175 1.74 5.38 4.20
N GLY A 176 0.64 5.42 3.43
CA GLY A 176 0.46 4.53 2.28
C GLY A 176 1.39 4.89 1.11
N ALA A 177 1.57 6.18 0.82
CA ALA A 177 2.54 6.62 -0.16
C ALA A 177 3.99 6.28 0.23
N LEU A 178 4.32 6.26 1.53
CA LEU A 178 5.59 5.74 2.02
C LEU A 178 5.70 4.22 1.88
N ASN A 179 4.61 3.48 2.11
CA ASN A 179 4.56 2.03 1.94
C ASN A 179 4.87 1.67 0.46
N GLU A 180 4.19 2.30 -0.49
CA GLU A 180 4.47 2.21 -1.93
C GLU A 180 5.91 2.59 -2.26
N SER A 181 6.39 3.71 -1.73
CA SER A 181 7.72 4.20 -2.02
C SER A 181 8.81 3.28 -1.50
N VAL A 182 8.67 2.72 -0.30
CA VAL A 182 9.63 1.77 0.26
C VAL A 182 9.68 0.49 -0.58
N SER A 183 8.55 0.03 -1.11
CA SER A 183 8.51 -1.09 -2.06
C SER A 183 9.25 -0.75 -3.37
N ASP A 184 9.04 0.44 -3.94
CA ASP A 184 9.78 0.92 -5.12
C ASP A 184 11.30 1.08 -4.83
N VAL A 185 11.67 1.51 -3.63
CA VAL A 185 13.07 1.61 -3.19
C VAL A 185 13.76 0.24 -3.22
N PHE A 186 13.12 -0.78 -2.66
CA PHE A 186 13.68 -2.14 -2.68
C PHE A 186 13.73 -2.70 -4.10
N ALA A 187 12.72 -2.43 -4.93
CA ALA A 187 12.68 -2.81 -6.33
C ALA A 187 13.83 -2.17 -7.15
N ALA A 188 14.09 -0.88 -6.96
CA ALA A 188 15.21 -0.18 -7.60
C ALA A 188 16.57 -0.70 -7.13
N CYS A 189 16.74 -0.94 -5.82
CA CYS A 189 17.95 -1.56 -5.28
C CYS A 189 18.18 -2.96 -5.88
N PHE A 190 17.12 -3.75 -6.03
CA PHE A 190 17.19 -5.08 -6.61
C PHE A 190 17.62 -5.05 -8.07
N LYS A 191 16.98 -4.21 -8.88
CA LYS A 191 17.31 -4.06 -10.31
C LYS A 191 18.76 -3.64 -10.51
N GLN A 192 19.21 -2.62 -9.78
CA GLN A 192 20.59 -2.13 -9.86
C GLN A 192 21.59 -3.16 -9.35
N HIS A 193 21.27 -3.90 -8.28
CA HIS A 193 22.12 -4.96 -7.75
C HIS A 193 22.31 -6.10 -8.77
N LEU A 194 21.22 -6.54 -9.42
CA LEU A 194 21.29 -7.55 -10.48
C LEU A 194 22.10 -7.08 -11.69
N ALA A 195 21.98 -5.80 -12.06
CA ALA A 195 22.69 -5.22 -13.19
C ALA A 195 24.16 -4.87 -12.85
N GLY A 196 24.54 -4.86 -11.58
CA GLY A 196 25.85 -4.39 -11.12
C GLY A 196 26.04 -2.89 -11.33
N GLU A 197 24.96 -2.12 -11.28
CA GLU A 197 24.93 -0.69 -11.56
C GLU A 197 25.17 0.16 -10.31
N SER A 198 25.79 1.32 -10.51
CA SER A 198 25.84 2.35 -9.49
C SER A 198 24.51 3.10 -9.40
N ALA A 199 24.25 3.79 -8.30
CA ALA A 199 23.07 4.64 -8.16
C ALA A 199 22.98 5.73 -9.25
N ALA A 200 24.13 6.19 -9.78
CA ALA A 200 24.17 7.19 -10.83
C ALA A 200 23.85 6.62 -12.22
N ASP A 201 24.03 5.31 -12.43
CA ASP A 201 23.82 4.64 -13.72
C ASP A 201 22.45 3.94 -13.82
N GLY A 202 21.80 3.68 -12.69
CA GLY A 202 20.48 3.04 -12.66
C GLY A 202 19.41 3.83 -13.40
N ASP A 203 18.48 3.15 -14.05
CA ASP A 203 17.40 3.78 -14.82
C ASP A 203 16.31 4.43 -13.95
N TRP A 204 16.19 4.00 -12.69
CA TRP A 204 15.18 4.46 -11.73
C TRP A 204 13.73 4.23 -12.16
N LEU A 205 13.52 3.26 -13.06
CA LEU A 205 12.22 2.86 -13.58
C LEU A 205 11.68 1.65 -12.83
N ILE A 206 10.40 1.72 -12.44
CA ILE A 206 9.70 0.62 -11.77
C ILE A 206 8.65 0.01 -12.70
N GLY A 207 8.74 -1.31 -12.89
CA GLY A 207 7.88 -2.06 -13.80
C GLY A 207 8.28 -1.86 -15.26
N GLU A 208 9.57 -1.77 -15.57
CA GLU A 208 10.02 -1.75 -16.96
C GLU A 208 9.70 -3.10 -17.63
N GLY A 209 9.01 -3.05 -18.77
CA GLY A 209 8.66 -4.26 -19.54
C GLY A 209 7.33 -4.93 -19.16
N ILE A 210 6.55 -4.34 -18.24
CA ILE A 210 5.19 -4.80 -17.92
C ILE A 210 4.17 -4.45 -19.00
N PHE A 211 4.48 -3.49 -19.87
CA PHE A 211 3.57 -3.08 -20.95
C PHE A 211 3.89 -3.83 -22.24
N VAL A 212 2.85 -4.21 -22.99
CA VAL A 212 3.02 -4.86 -24.29
C VAL A 212 3.65 -3.91 -25.32
N ALA A 213 4.32 -4.49 -26.31
CA ALA A 213 4.90 -3.72 -27.40
C ALA A 213 3.84 -2.84 -28.12
N GLY A 214 4.07 -1.53 -28.17
CA GLY A 214 3.19 -0.56 -28.81
C GLY A 214 2.46 0.38 -27.84
N ILE A 215 2.51 0.10 -26.54
CA ILE A 215 2.15 1.07 -25.50
C ILE A 215 3.30 2.06 -25.33
N GLN A 216 3.01 3.37 -25.32
CA GLN A 216 3.99 4.44 -25.14
C GLN A 216 4.31 4.67 -23.65
N ALA A 217 4.90 3.65 -23.03
CA ALA A 217 5.33 3.66 -21.64
C ALA A 217 6.75 3.09 -21.52
N ARG A 218 7.60 3.74 -20.73
CA ARG A 218 8.92 3.19 -20.36
C ARG A 218 8.79 2.20 -19.21
N ALA A 219 7.95 2.53 -18.25
CA ALA A 219 7.67 1.76 -17.04
C ALA A 219 6.37 2.27 -16.42
N LEU A 220 5.97 1.71 -15.27
CA LEU A 220 4.81 2.21 -14.52
C LEU A 220 5.13 3.52 -13.80
N ARG A 221 6.33 3.63 -13.22
CA ARG A 221 6.78 4.78 -12.44
C ARG A 221 8.23 5.13 -12.77
N ASP A 222 8.58 6.40 -12.60
CA ASP A 222 9.95 6.93 -12.73
C ASP A 222 10.33 7.61 -11.42
N MET A 223 11.23 7.00 -10.64
CA MET A 223 11.62 7.55 -9.34
C MET A 223 12.49 8.81 -9.48
N ALA A 224 13.23 8.98 -10.58
CA ALA A 224 14.08 10.15 -10.80
C ALA A 224 13.26 11.37 -11.27
N ALA A 225 12.22 11.12 -12.05
CA ALA A 225 11.32 12.13 -12.58
C ALA A 225 9.85 11.63 -12.55
N PRO A 226 9.20 11.63 -11.37
CA PRO A 226 7.80 11.23 -11.24
C PRO A 226 6.89 12.04 -12.17
N GLY A 227 5.91 11.38 -12.79
CA GLY A 227 5.01 12.00 -13.77
C GLY A 227 5.51 11.91 -15.22
N THR A 228 6.56 11.12 -15.49
CA THR A 228 7.17 11.01 -16.82
C THR A 228 7.34 9.58 -17.32
N ALA A 229 6.85 8.57 -16.58
CA ALA A 229 7.05 7.16 -16.93
C ALA A 229 6.33 6.76 -18.23
N TYR A 230 5.17 7.37 -18.49
CA TYR A 230 4.35 7.12 -19.67
C TYR A 230 3.54 8.34 -20.12
N ASP A 231 3.30 8.40 -21.43
CA ASP A 231 2.35 9.33 -22.07
C ASP A 231 1.76 8.62 -23.29
N ASP A 232 0.70 7.84 -23.06
CA ASP A 232 0.08 6.96 -24.04
C ASP A 232 -1.41 7.27 -24.21
N PRO A 233 -1.96 7.23 -25.44
CA PRO A 233 -3.39 7.48 -25.64
C PRO A 233 -4.33 6.57 -24.83
N LYS A 234 -3.96 5.30 -24.61
CA LYS A 234 -4.72 4.36 -23.78
C LYS A 234 -4.48 4.63 -22.29
N LEU A 235 -3.21 4.67 -21.86
CA LEU A 235 -2.87 4.82 -20.43
C LEU A 235 -3.09 6.23 -19.87
N GLY A 236 -3.13 7.24 -20.73
CA GLY A 236 -3.02 8.64 -20.33
C GLY A 236 -1.58 9.04 -20.08
N THR A 237 -1.40 10.11 -19.32
CA THR A 237 -0.10 10.58 -18.85
C THR A 237 0.08 10.14 -17.41
N ASP A 238 1.31 9.78 -17.04
CA ASP A 238 1.68 9.44 -15.66
C ASP A 238 1.27 10.57 -14.68
N PRO A 239 0.35 10.30 -13.73
CA PRO A 239 -0.18 11.31 -12.83
C PRO A 239 0.66 11.50 -11.56
N GLN A 240 1.77 10.76 -11.38
CA GLN A 240 2.58 10.88 -10.17
C GLN A 240 3.17 12.27 -9.99
N VAL A 241 3.21 12.72 -8.73
CA VAL A 241 3.83 13.99 -8.35
C VAL A 241 5.15 13.74 -7.61
N GLY A 242 6.13 14.62 -7.85
CA GLY A 242 7.50 14.48 -7.33
C GLY A 242 7.94 15.60 -6.38
N HIS A 243 7.02 16.45 -5.94
CA HIS A 243 7.29 17.54 -4.99
C HIS A 243 6.05 17.83 -4.13
N MET A 244 6.24 18.25 -2.87
CA MET A 244 5.15 18.54 -1.93
C MET A 244 4.22 19.68 -2.38
N ASP A 245 4.71 20.63 -3.17
CA ASP A 245 3.88 21.71 -3.75
C ASP A 245 2.77 21.17 -4.67
N ASP A 246 2.98 19.98 -5.24
CA ASP A 246 2.05 19.32 -6.15
C ASP A 246 1.28 18.19 -5.46
N TYR A 247 1.39 18.05 -4.13
CA TYR A 247 0.75 16.97 -3.37
C TYR A 247 -0.75 16.86 -3.69
N VAL A 248 -1.20 15.65 -4.01
CA VAL A 248 -2.58 15.39 -4.41
C VAL A 248 -3.40 15.01 -3.18
N GLU A 249 -4.27 15.93 -2.75
CA GLU A 249 -5.30 15.65 -1.75
C GLU A 249 -6.51 14.98 -2.42
N THR A 250 -6.75 13.71 -2.12
CA THR A 250 -7.86 12.92 -2.67
C THR A 250 -8.33 11.87 -1.66
N ALA A 251 -9.52 11.30 -1.88
CA ALA A 251 -9.99 10.10 -1.19
C ALA A 251 -9.89 8.84 -2.08
N GLU A 252 -9.66 9.02 -3.39
CA GLU A 252 -9.37 7.94 -4.32
C GLU A 252 -7.99 7.34 -4.01
N ASP A 253 -7.74 6.12 -4.49
CA ASP A 253 -6.42 5.49 -4.37
C ASP A 253 -5.89 5.51 -2.93
N ASN A 254 -6.77 5.23 -1.96
CA ASN A 254 -6.45 5.26 -0.53
C ASN A 254 -5.83 6.58 -0.04
N GLY A 255 -6.24 7.72 -0.60
CA GLY A 255 -5.60 9.00 -0.29
C GLY A 255 -4.42 9.32 -1.20
N GLY A 256 -4.43 8.80 -2.43
CA GLY A 256 -3.40 9.03 -3.44
C GLY A 256 -2.07 8.35 -3.10
N VAL A 257 -2.09 7.11 -2.60
CA VAL A 257 -0.86 6.40 -2.21
C VAL A 257 0.08 6.20 -3.39
N HIS A 258 -0.46 5.86 -4.58
CA HIS A 258 0.34 5.72 -5.80
C HIS A 258 0.59 7.08 -6.47
N LEU A 259 -0.30 8.06 -6.30
CA LEU A 259 -0.13 9.41 -6.85
C LEU A 259 1.02 10.16 -6.16
N ASN A 260 1.11 10.05 -4.84
CA ASN A 260 2.03 10.82 -4.00
C ASN A 260 3.33 10.08 -3.67
N SER A 261 3.46 8.77 -3.96
CA SER A 261 4.71 8.00 -3.72
C SER A 261 5.90 8.49 -4.55
N GLY A 262 5.66 9.23 -5.63
CA GLY A 262 6.71 9.91 -6.40
C GLY A 262 7.55 10.89 -5.56
N ILE A 263 6.98 11.54 -4.55
CA ILE A 263 7.68 12.48 -3.66
C ILE A 263 8.81 11.78 -2.87
N PRO A 264 8.53 10.75 -2.05
CA PRO A 264 9.56 9.98 -1.36
C PRO A 264 10.44 9.15 -2.31
N ASN A 265 9.94 8.68 -3.46
CA ASN A 265 10.76 8.02 -4.48
C ASN A 265 11.89 8.92 -4.98
N ARG A 266 11.54 10.16 -5.32
CA ARG A 266 12.52 11.16 -5.78
C ARG A 266 13.49 11.56 -4.68
N ALA A 267 13.05 11.64 -3.42
CA ALA A 267 13.94 11.85 -2.29
C ALA A 267 14.98 10.72 -2.16
N PHE A 268 14.55 9.45 -2.28
CA PHE A 268 15.48 8.32 -2.28
C PHE A 268 16.47 8.38 -3.43
N GLN A 269 15.99 8.62 -4.66
CA GLN A 269 16.83 8.69 -5.85
C GLN A 269 17.92 9.78 -5.73
N LEU A 270 17.54 10.96 -5.25
CA LEU A 270 18.45 12.08 -5.00
C LEU A 270 19.47 11.74 -3.92
N ALA A 271 19.03 11.11 -2.82
CA ALA A 271 19.92 10.68 -1.74
C ALA A 271 20.91 9.61 -2.22
N ALA A 272 20.45 8.59 -2.96
CA ALA A 272 21.28 7.52 -3.51
C ALA A 272 22.35 8.08 -4.45
N THR A 273 21.97 8.98 -5.36
CA THR A 273 22.90 9.63 -6.28
C THR A 273 23.93 10.50 -5.55
N ALA A 274 23.50 11.23 -4.50
CA ALA A 274 24.37 12.11 -3.73
C ALA A 274 25.34 11.33 -2.81
N ILE A 275 24.91 10.20 -2.25
CA ILE A 275 25.76 9.29 -1.47
C ILE A 275 26.76 8.59 -2.39
N GLY A 276 26.34 8.23 -3.61
CA GLY A 276 27.16 7.52 -4.59
C GLY A 276 27.35 6.03 -4.26
N GLY A 277 28.14 5.33 -5.06
CA GLY A 277 28.24 3.87 -4.97
C GLY A 277 26.99 3.17 -5.50
N THR A 278 26.65 1.99 -4.97
CA THR A 278 25.40 1.30 -5.28
C THR A 278 24.26 1.84 -4.41
N SER A 279 23.02 1.82 -4.90
CA SER A 279 21.87 2.22 -4.07
C SER A 279 21.72 1.32 -2.85
N LEU A 280 21.99 0.01 -2.98
CA LEU A 280 21.86 -0.99 -1.91
C LEU A 280 22.82 -0.74 -0.73
N GLU A 281 24.09 -0.45 -1.00
CA GLU A 281 25.10 -0.21 0.04
C GLU A 281 25.07 1.23 0.58
N GLY A 282 24.54 2.18 -0.21
CA GLY A 282 24.39 3.58 0.14
C GLY A 282 23.04 3.90 0.78
N ALA A 283 22.18 4.64 0.05
CA ALA A 283 20.89 5.11 0.57
C ALA A 283 19.95 3.98 1.01
N GLY A 284 20.04 2.80 0.39
CA GLY A 284 19.27 1.61 0.74
C GLY A 284 19.48 1.21 2.21
N GLN A 285 20.72 1.26 2.71
CA GLN A 285 21.01 1.01 4.13
C GLN A 285 20.31 2.02 5.04
N VAL A 286 20.29 3.29 4.64
CA VAL A 286 19.66 4.37 5.43
C VAL A 286 18.16 4.18 5.51
N TRP A 287 17.50 3.92 4.37
CA TRP A 287 16.06 3.68 4.31
C TRP A 287 15.66 2.42 5.07
N TYR A 288 16.42 1.32 4.91
CA TYR A 288 16.19 0.08 5.63
C TYR A 288 16.35 0.27 7.14
N ALA A 289 17.40 0.95 7.59
CA ALA A 289 17.62 1.24 9.01
C ALA A 289 16.50 2.12 9.60
N ALA A 290 16.00 3.12 8.85
CA ALA A 290 14.85 3.92 9.27
C ALA A 290 13.58 3.07 9.41
N LEU A 291 13.24 2.28 8.39
CA LEU A 291 12.06 1.40 8.36
C LEU A 291 12.05 0.39 9.50
N THR A 292 13.23 -0.13 9.87
CA THR A 292 13.40 -1.19 10.89
C THR A 292 13.77 -0.68 12.28
N SER A 293 13.86 0.63 12.46
CA SER A 293 14.27 1.26 13.73
C SER A 293 13.32 0.98 14.91
N GLY A 294 12.03 0.77 14.62
CA GLY A 294 10.96 0.76 15.61
C GLY A 294 10.48 2.16 16.04
N ASP A 295 11.09 3.23 15.53
CA ASP A 295 10.73 4.62 15.82
C ASP A 295 9.73 5.20 14.79
N VAL A 296 9.62 4.58 13.60
CA VAL A 296 8.64 4.94 12.57
C VAL A 296 7.27 4.37 12.97
N ALA A 297 6.32 5.25 13.28
CA ALA A 297 4.94 4.85 13.54
C ALA A 297 4.25 4.33 12.27
N SER A 298 3.27 3.44 12.42
CA SER A 298 2.47 2.94 11.29
C SER A 298 1.74 4.06 10.54
N THR A 299 1.43 5.16 11.19
CA THR A 299 0.77 6.35 10.62
C THR A 299 1.76 7.46 10.25
N ALA A 300 3.06 7.15 10.10
CA ALA A 300 4.08 8.14 9.81
C ALA A 300 3.76 8.94 8.53
N ASP A 301 3.93 10.25 8.62
CA ASP A 301 3.90 11.15 7.48
C ASP A 301 5.30 11.27 6.84
N PHE A 302 5.41 11.99 5.72
CA PHE A 302 6.69 12.16 5.02
C PHE A 302 7.74 12.85 5.88
N ALA A 303 7.35 13.81 6.73
CA ALA A 303 8.28 14.52 7.59
C ALA A 303 8.85 13.62 8.70
N ALA A 304 8.01 12.76 9.28
CA ALA A 304 8.41 11.78 10.29
C ALA A 304 9.37 10.75 9.70
N PHE A 305 9.08 10.21 8.51
CA PHE A 305 9.96 9.26 7.84
C PHE A 305 11.27 9.93 7.37
N ALA A 306 11.21 11.16 6.86
CA ALA A 306 12.39 11.95 6.55
C ALA A 306 13.30 12.13 7.77
N ALA A 307 12.74 12.48 8.93
CA ALA A 307 13.50 12.60 10.18
C ALA A 307 14.16 11.27 10.58
N ALA A 308 13.45 10.15 10.44
CA ALA A 308 13.99 8.82 10.72
C ALA A 308 15.16 8.45 9.79
N THR A 309 15.04 8.73 8.49
CA THR A 309 16.15 8.50 7.53
C THR A 309 17.36 9.38 7.82
N VAL A 310 17.17 10.66 8.17
CA VAL A 310 18.27 11.55 8.57
C VAL A 310 18.96 11.05 9.84
N ALA A 311 18.20 10.55 10.83
CA ALA A 311 18.75 9.97 12.05
C ALA A 311 19.56 8.68 11.77
N ALA A 312 19.13 7.87 10.80
CA ALA A 312 19.83 6.65 10.39
C ALA A 312 21.05 6.90 9.49
N ALA A 313 21.16 8.08 8.86
CA ALA A 313 22.10 8.33 7.77
C ALA A 313 23.58 8.45 8.18
N GLY A 314 23.89 8.64 9.48
CA GLY A 314 25.27 8.78 9.94
C GLY A 314 26.01 9.93 9.23
N GLU A 315 27.13 9.62 8.56
CA GLU A 315 27.89 10.63 7.81
C GLU A 315 27.16 11.17 6.57
N HIS A 316 26.13 10.47 6.08
CA HIS A 316 25.31 10.86 4.94
C HIS A 316 24.13 11.78 5.30
N ALA A 317 23.96 12.16 6.57
CA ALA A 317 22.82 12.94 7.03
C ALA A 317 22.60 14.25 6.24
N ALA A 318 23.66 14.91 5.82
CA ALA A 318 23.57 16.12 5.00
C ALA A 318 23.00 15.85 3.60
N ALA A 319 23.41 14.75 2.95
CA ALA A 319 22.91 14.36 1.63
C ALA A 319 21.43 13.95 1.70
N VAL A 320 21.06 13.17 2.72
CA VAL A 320 19.68 12.73 2.94
C VAL A 320 18.76 13.91 3.27
N THR A 321 19.21 14.85 4.13
CA THR A 321 18.46 16.08 4.42
C THR A 321 18.23 16.88 3.15
N ALA A 322 19.28 17.13 2.36
CA ALA A 322 19.18 17.89 1.12
C ALA A 322 18.27 17.22 0.07
N ALA A 323 18.16 15.90 0.08
CA ALA A 323 17.27 15.17 -0.83
C ALA A 323 15.80 15.37 -0.46
N TRP A 324 15.45 15.28 0.83
CA TRP A 324 14.09 15.58 1.31
C TRP A 324 13.70 17.04 1.11
N GLU A 325 14.61 17.98 1.36
CA GLU A 325 14.38 19.40 1.12
C GLU A 325 14.11 19.70 -0.37
N GLN A 326 14.78 19.01 -1.29
CA GLN A 326 14.57 19.15 -2.73
C GLN A 326 13.19 18.69 -3.24
N VAL A 327 12.51 17.83 -2.47
CA VAL A 327 11.12 17.41 -2.77
C VAL A 327 10.10 18.15 -1.91
N GLY A 328 10.52 19.18 -1.17
CA GLY A 328 9.66 20.03 -0.35
C GLY A 328 9.30 19.46 1.03
N VAL A 329 9.97 18.39 1.48
CA VAL A 329 9.81 17.83 2.82
C VAL A 329 10.86 18.43 3.74
N THR A 330 10.56 19.59 4.33
CA THR A 330 11.45 20.26 5.29
C THR A 330 11.12 19.84 6.72
N GLY A 331 12.11 19.73 7.62
CA GLY A 331 11.95 19.24 9.01
C GLY A 331 11.07 20.07 9.95
N ALA A 332 10.34 21.07 9.44
CA ALA A 332 9.14 21.54 10.12
C ALA A 332 8.02 20.59 9.71
N ALA A 333 7.47 19.83 10.67
CA ALA A 333 6.19 19.19 10.46
C ALA A 333 5.28 20.21 9.77
N SER A 334 4.91 19.95 8.52
CA SER A 334 3.76 20.63 7.94
C SER A 334 2.61 20.17 8.80
N SER A 335 2.31 20.97 9.82
CA SER A 335 1.05 20.92 10.50
C SER A 335 0.03 21.27 9.43
N ILE A 336 -0.46 20.25 8.71
CA ILE A 336 -1.87 20.24 8.43
C ILE A 336 -2.51 20.41 9.81
N PRO A 337 -3.26 21.50 10.06
CA PRO A 337 -3.83 21.72 11.37
C PRO A 337 -4.77 20.55 11.67
N GLN A 338 -4.30 19.63 12.50
CA GLN A 338 -5.17 18.82 13.34
C GLN A 338 -6.05 19.83 14.09
N PRO A 339 -7.39 19.78 13.98
CA PRO A 339 -8.24 20.62 14.80
C PRO A 339 -7.89 20.30 16.25
N GLY A 340 -7.35 21.27 16.96
CA GLY A 340 -7.04 21.10 18.38
C GLY A 340 -8.32 20.73 19.14
N PRO A 341 -8.21 19.93 20.23
CA PRO A 341 -9.38 19.43 20.93
C PRO A 341 -10.23 20.60 21.41
N VAL A 342 -11.45 20.70 20.89
CA VAL A 342 -12.52 21.48 21.50
C VAL A 342 -13.02 20.64 22.66
N PRO A 343 -13.00 21.12 23.92
CA PRO A 343 -13.49 20.34 25.04
C PRO A 343 -15.02 20.24 24.93
N VAL A 344 -15.53 19.10 24.48
CA VAL A 344 -16.95 18.74 24.57
C VAL A 344 -17.16 17.90 25.83
N GLY A 345 -18.18 18.25 26.61
CA GLY A 345 -18.41 17.73 27.95
C GLY A 345 -18.70 16.23 27.99
N THR A 346 -18.24 15.59 29.05
CA THR A 346 -18.32 14.15 29.35
C THR A 346 -19.72 13.59 29.63
N ALA A 347 -20.77 14.13 29.01
CA ALA A 347 -22.18 13.78 29.28
C ALA A 347 -23.03 13.55 28.02
N GLY A 348 -22.40 13.27 26.87
CA GLY A 348 -23.07 13.18 25.58
C GLY A 348 -23.67 11.82 25.20
N VAL A 349 -24.45 11.77 24.12
CA VAL A 349 -25.06 10.55 23.53
C VAL A 349 -24.80 10.50 22.03
N VAL A 350 -24.29 9.37 21.53
CA VAL A 350 -24.13 9.13 20.09
C VAL A 350 -25.21 8.20 19.59
N ARG A 351 -25.87 8.56 18.50
CA ARG A 351 -26.83 7.71 17.78
C ARG A 351 -26.31 7.47 16.37
N VAL A 352 -26.29 6.21 15.97
CA VAL A 352 -25.99 5.82 14.59
C VAL A 352 -27.10 4.93 14.06
N LYS A 353 -27.58 5.23 12.86
CA LYS A 353 -28.54 4.41 12.15
C LYS A 353 -28.01 4.08 10.76
N ARG A 354 -27.96 2.80 10.41
CA ARG A 354 -27.67 2.33 9.06
C ARG A 354 -28.96 1.83 8.41
N SER A 355 -29.23 2.22 7.17
CA SER A 355 -30.37 1.75 6.39
C SER A 355 -29.97 1.52 4.94
N GLY A 356 -30.68 0.66 4.21
CA GLY A 356 -30.44 0.40 2.79
C GLY A 356 -29.84 -0.98 2.52
N GLY A 357 -29.03 -1.08 1.45
CA GLY A 357 -28.55 -2.35 0.91
C GLY A 357 -29.63 -3.14 0.15
N PHE A 358 -29.25 -4.13 -0.64
CA PHE A 358 -30.16 -4.96 -1.46
C PHE A 358 -31.31 -5.62 -0.65
N ALA A 359 -31.11 -5.81 0.65
CA ALA A 359 -32.11 -6.39 1.56
C ALA A 359 -32.97 -5.35 2.30
N GLY A 360 -32.71 -4.04 2.13
CA GLY A 360 -33.47 -2.93 2.74
C GLY A 360 -33.48 -2.92 4.27
N ARG A 361 -32.44 -3.46 4.92
CA ARG A 361 -32.40 -3.63 6.38
C ARG A 361 -32.07 -2.30 7.06
N THR A 362 -32.62 -2.10 8.25
CA THR A 362 -32.33 -0.93 9.10
C THR A 362 -31.80 -1.42 10.45
N GLU A 363 -30.67 -0.86 10.87
CA GLU A 363 -30.04 -1.09 12.16
C GLU A 363 -29.80 0.26 12.84
N GLU A 364 -29.99 0.33 14.15
CA GLU A 364 -29.83 1.56 14.93
C GLU A 364 -29.16 1.23 16.26
N GLY A 365 -28.21 2.08 16.67
CA GLY A 365 -27.45 1.96 17.88
C GLY A 365 -27.34 3.30 18.60
N ILE A 366 -27.38 3.25 19.93
CA ILE A 366 -27.28 4.42 20.79
C ILE A 366 -26.28 4.11 21.90
N VAL A 367 -25.33 5.01 22.11
CA VAL A 367 -24.31 4.89 23.15
C VAL A 367 -24.25 6.19 23.96
N THR A 368 -24.33 6.09 25.28
CA THR A 368 -24.05 7.20 26.20
C THR A 368 -22.54 7.30 26.42
N LEU A 369 -21.93 8.46 26.19
CA LEU A 369 -20.48 8.65 26.24
C LEU A 369 -19.89 8.39 27.63
N SER A 370 -20.67 8.58 28.70
CA SER A 370 -20.23 8.24 30.07
C SER A 370 -20.00 6.74 30.28
N ASP A 371 -20.69 5.91 29.50
CA ASP A 371 -20.71 4.46 29.62
C ASP A 371 -19.94 3.78 28.46
N ALA A 372 -19.45 4.59 27.51
CA ALA A 372 -18.74 4.14 26.32
C ALA A 372 -17.26 3.84 26.63
N ASP A 373 -16.67 2.93 25.88
CA ASP A 373 -15.22 2.71 25.90
C ASP A 373 -14.44 3.93 25.38
N ASP A 374 -13.13 3.94 25.63
CA ASP A 374 -12.24 5.04 25.22
C ASP A 374 -12.19 5.20 23.69
N GLY A 375 -12.49 4.15 22.92
CA GLY A 375 -12.50 4.16 21.46
C GLY A 375 -13.66 4.99 20.91
N VAL A 376 -14.88 4.74 21.37
CA VAL A 376 -16.06 5.54 20.98
C VAL A 376 -15.88 7.00 21.40
N ARG A 377 -15.36 7.26 22.60
CA ARG A 377 -15.10 8.63 23.08
C ARG A 377 -14.07 9.36 22.21
N SER A 378 -12.97 8.68 21.87
CA SER A 378 -11.93 9.27 21.03
C SER A 378 -12.40 9.52 19.59
N LEU A 379 -13.23 8.65 19.02
CA LEU A 379 -13.81 8.84 17.69
C LEU A 379 -14.75 10.05 17.65
N VAL A 380 -15.58 10.21 18.68
CA VAL A 380 -16.51 11.35 18.78
C VAL A 380 -15.78 12.69 18.87
N GLU A 381 -14.57 12.71 19.42
CA GLU A 381 -13.72 13.90 19.46
C GLU A 381 -13.10 14.26 18.09
N ARG A 382 -13.01 13.30 17.15
CA ARG A 382 -12.37 13.48 15.84
C ARG A 382 -13.35 13.66 14.68
N VAL A 383 -14.57 13.13 14.79
CA VAL A 383 -15.56 13.23 13.72
C VAL A 383 -16.13 14.64 13.60
N ASP A 384 -16.12 15.16 12.37
CA ASP A 384 -16.79 16.42 12.02
C ASP A 384 -17.99 16.13 11.12
N LEU A 385 -19.18 16.14 11.72
CA LEU A 385 -20.43 15.84 11.01
C LEU A 385 -20.83 16.95 10.03
N ASP A 386 -20.48 18.21 10.31
CA ASP A 386 -20.81 19.34 9.44
C ASP A 386 -19.93 19.33 8.18
N ALA A 387 -18.64 19.02 8.32
CA ALA A 387 -17.74 18.81 7.20
C ALA A 387 -18.16 17.60 6.35
N ALA A 388 -18.55 16.49 7.00
CA ALA A 388 -19.03 15.30 6.30
C ALA A 388 -20.34 15.58 5.53
N ALA A 389 -21.26 16.35 6.11
CA ALA A 389 -22.50 16.78 5.45
C ALA A 389 -22.23 17.64 4.21
N ALA A 390 -21.25 18.55 4.27
CA ALA A 390 -20.87 19.40 3.15
C ALA A 390 -20.30 18.58 1.98
N GLY A 391 -19.51 17.54 2.26
CA GLY A 391 -18.98 16.61 1.25
C GLY A 391 -20.06 15.74 0.59
N ALA A 392 -21.11 15.37 1.34
CA ALA A 392 -22.18 14.51 0.84
C ALA A 392 -23.07 15.17 -0.23
N ALA A 393 -23.10 16.50 -0.32
CA ALA A 393 -23.95 17.24 -1.25
C ALA A 393 -23.64 16.97 -2.74
N ALA A 394 -22.45 16.45 -3.06
CA ALA A 394 -22.03 16.10 -4.41
C ALA A 394 -22.54 14.72 -4.89
N TYR A 395 -23.13 13.90 -4.01
CA TYR A 395 -23.43 12.50 -4.30
C TYR A 395 -24.91 12.26 -4.59
N LYS A 396 -25.19 11.45 -5.63
CA LYS A 396 -26.55 11.07 -6.03
C LYS A 396 -26.95 9.78 -5.31
N GLN A 397 -28.03 9.83 -4.52
CA GLN A 397 -28.56 8.63 -3.86
C GLN A 397 -28.98 7.55 -4.87
N MET A 398 -28.52 6.32 -4.65
CA MET A 398 -28.87 5.13 -5.44
C MET A 398 -29.78 4.18 -4.64
N PRO A 399 -30.67 3.40 -5.31
CA PRO A 399 -31.73 2.63 -4.63
C PRO A 399 -31.25 1.55 -3.66
N ASP A 400 -30.08 0.96 -3.91
CA ASP A 400 -29.57 -0.22 -3.18
C ASP A 400 -28.38 0.09 -2.27
N MET A 401 -28.10 1.37 -2.05
CA MET A 401 -26.94 1.88 -1.32
C MET A 401 -27.19 1.89 0.20
N TYR A 402 -26.17 1.62 1.01
CA TYR A 402 -26.26 1.88 2.44
C TYR A 402 -26.15 3.37 2.73
N VAL A 403 -26.95 3.81 3.69
CA VAL A 403 -27.01 5.19 4.16
C VAL A 403 -26.89 5.16 5.68
N PHE A 404 -25.98 5.97 6.20
CA PHE A 404 -25.70 6.10 7.62
C PHE A 404 -26.21 7.45 8.11
N THR A 405 -26.91 7.47 9.23
CA THR A 405 -27.33 8.69 9.91
C THR A 405 -26.62 8.75 11.25
N PHE A 406 -25.86 9.80 11.46
CA PHE A 406 -25.12 10.06 12.69
C PHE A 406 -25.75 11.22 13.42
N GLN A 407 -25.82 11.12 14.75
CA GLN A 407 -26.23 12.21 15.61
C GLN A 407 -25.39 12.17 16.88
N ILE A 408 -24.78 13.30 17.24
CA ILE A 408 -24.05 13.46 18.49
C ILE A 408 -24.81 14.47 19.34
N ASP A 409 -25.12 14.07 20.57
CA ASP A 409 -25.91 14.79 21.56
C ASP A 409 -27.30 15.20 21.05
N ASP A 410 -27.62 16.48 21.18
CA ASP A 410 -28.83 17.13 20.68
C ASP A 410 -28.58 17.82 19.32
N GLY A 411 -27.45 17.55 18.66
CA GLY A 411 -27.13 18.07 17.33
C GLY A 411 -28.09 17.54 16.26
N ASP A 412 -28.12 18.21 15.10
CA ASP A 412 -28.96 17.78 13.98
C ASP A 412 -28.42 16.47 13.39
N PRO A 413 -29.28 15.47 13.08
CA PRO A 413 -28.83 14.23 12.45
C PRO A 413 -28.27 14.48 11.04
N VAL A 414 -27.09 13.95 10.77
CA VAL A 414 -26.42 14.02 9.47
C VAL A 414 -26.50 12.67 8.77
N THR A 415 -27.08 12.66 7.57
CA THR A 415 -27.28 11.46 6.76
C THR A 415 -26.28 11.42 5.60
N LEU A 416 -25.45 10.38 5.58
CA LEU A 416 -24.36 10.20 4.64
C LEU A 416 -24.53 8.90 3.84
N PRO A 417 -24.32 8.91 2.51
CA PRO A 417 -24.15 7.68 1.75
C PRO A 417 -22.86 6.95 2.18
N GLU A 418 -22.83 5.62 2.14
CA GLU A 418 -21.67 4.82 2.56
C GLU A 418 -20.35 5.27 1.93
N GLN A 419 -20.38 5.76 0.69
CA GLN A 419 -19.22 6.22 -0.07
C GLN A 419 -18.54 7.47 0.50
N VAL A 420 -19.21 8.22 1.38
CA VAL A 420 -18.64 9.42 2.02
C VAL A 420 -18.55 9.28 3.54
N VAL A 421 -18.83 8.09 4.06
CA VAL A 421 -18.55 7.77 5.45
C VAL A 421 -17.04 7.63 5.59
N THR A 422 -16.42 8.58 6.26
CA THR A 422 -14.97 8.60 6.51
C THR A 422 -14.55 7.43 7.41
N GLY A 423 -13.23 7.15 7.49
CA GLY A 423 -12.70 6.09 8.35
C GLY A 423 -13.21 6.17 9.80
N ASP A 424 -13.10 7.35 10.41
CA ASP A 424 -13.58 7.60 11.78
C ASP A 424 -15.11 7.46 11.91
N LEU A 425 -15.90 7.92 10.92
CA LEU A 425 -17.36 7.75 10.93
C LEU A 425 -17.77 6.28 10.73
N GLY A 426 -17.03 5.54 9.90
CA GLY A 426 -17.26 4.11 9.66
C GLY A 426 -16.92 3.26 10.87
N GLU A 427 -15.83 3.59 11.56
CA GLU A 427 -15.45 2.95 12.82
C GLU A 427 -16.46 3.28 13.93
N LEU A 428 -16.86 4.55 14.05
CA LEU A 428 -17.90 4.98 15.00
C LEU A 428 -19.22 4.25 14.73
N ALA A 429 -19.64 4.13 13.47
CA ALA A 429 -20.82 3.37 13.11
C ALA A 429 -20.71 1.90 13.50
N THR A 430 -19.55 1.29 13.26
CA THR A 430 -19.30 -0.10 13.61
C THR A 430 -19.40 -0.33 15.12
N LEU A 431 -18.78 0.52 15.93
CA LEU A 431 -18.79 0.38 17.39
C LEU A 431 -20.17 0.65 17.98
N VAL A 432 -20.88 1.68 17.51
CA VAL A 432 -22.21 2.03 18.02
C VAL A 432 -23.27 1.01 17.62
N LEU A 433 -23.22 0.46 16.40
CA LEU A 433 -24.18 -0.54 15.92
C LEU A 433 -23.92 -1.95 16.48
N ARG A 434 -22.67 -2.30 16.84
CA ARG A 434 -22.33 -3.59 17.47
C ARG A 434 -22.85 -3.73 18.90
N ASN A 435 -23.02 -2.63 19.64
CA ASN A 435 -23.50 -2.63 21.03
C ASN A 435 -25.00 -2.97 21.20
N GLN A 436 -25.69 -3.44 20.15
CA GLN A 436 -27.12 -3.77 20.15
C GLN A 436 -27.43 -5.22 19.70
N ALA A 437 -26.42 -6.08 19.55
CA ALA A 437 -26.57 -7.48 19.19
C ALA A 437 -26.56 -8.42 20.42
#